data_AF-A0A8S2PTK0-F1
#
_entry.id   AF-A0A8S2PTK0-F1
#
_cell.length_a   1.000
_cell.length_b   1.000
_cell.length_c   1.000
_cell.angle_alpha   90.00
_cell.angle_beta   90.00
_cell.angle_gamma   90.00
#
_symmetry.space_group_name_H-M   'P 1'
#
loop_
_entity.id
_entity.type
_entity.pdbx_description
1 polymer ?
#
loop_
_entity_poly.entity_id
_entity_poly.type
_entity_poly.pdbx_seq_one_letter_code
_entity_poly.pdbx_strand_id
1 'polypeptide(L)'
;MVRSESSVLIITNGLAAKSILLDRTLYSRQKPNAWMIKTVLIINPFTVSNNEYRKEFVASVFKILSELYKPDNYKCFVEIVGLSDLDEEIGNALNIVIPGYETMWRVVFYTLLELIRRPILFNELRNSTSVELLIPCVKETLRLYPPTKSIYRQNIQSGQEIRIAIDQIHRDIGVWGLDANTFNPDRFKADLTPDQKNYYLPFADICPARHRYAYLFSTTVIGTFIQKCNNIQIHCGCLPLTEYLLILGRNAYSDMEVTVS
;
A
#
# COMPACT_ATOMS: atom_id res chain seq x y z
N MET A 1 22.38 -36.94 -10.23
CA MET A 1 21.87 -35.83 -11.06
C MET A 1 21.71 -34.61 -10.16
N VAL A 2 22.71 -33.72 -10.15
CA VAL A 2 22.72 -32.55 -9.25
C VAL A 2 21.93 -31.43 -9.91
N ARG A 3 20.80 -31.02 -9.32
CA ARG A 3 20.18 -29.73 -9.65
C ARG A 3 20.90 -28.66 -8.84
N SER A 4 21.67 -27.81 -9.51
CA SER A 4 22.27 -26.64 -8.87
C SER A 4 21.17 -25.72 -8.35
N GLU A 5 21.21 -25.38 -7.06
CA GLU A 5 20.35 -24.36 -6.49
C GLU A 5 20.62 -23.01 -7.18
N SER A 6 19.64 -22.48 -7.89
CA SER A 6 19.71 -21.14 -8.46
C SER A 6 19.67 -20.13 -7.32
N SER A 7 20.83 -19.65 -6.87
CA SER A 7 20.92 -18.66 -5.78
C SER A 7 20.15 -17.40 -6.15
N VAL A 8 19.02 -17.16 -5.50
CA VAL A 8 18.17 -15.99 -5.77
C VAL A 8 18.93 -14.72 -5.38
N LEU A 9 19.14 -13.82 -6.34
CA LEU A 9 19.83 -12.55 -6.10
C LEU A 9 18.90 -11.62 -5.30
N ILE A 10 19.27 -11.30 -4.06
CA ILE A 10 18.48 -10.43 -3.19
C ILE A 10 18.92 -8.97 -3.37
N ILE A 11 17.97 -8.08 -3.63
CA ILE A 11 18.19 -6.65 -3.82
C ILE A 11 17.57 -5.87 -2.66
N THR A 12 18.41 -5.19 -1.89
CA THR A 12 18.06 -4.38 -0.72
C THR A 12 18.36 -2.89 -0.89
N ASN A 13 18.97 -2.49 -2.02
CA ASN A 13 19.25 -1.10 -2.36
C ASN A 13 18.11 -0.52 -3.23
N GLY A 14 17.56 0.63 -2.85
CA GLY A 14 16.41 1.25 -3.52
C GLY A 14 16.67 1.68 -4.98
N LEU A 15 17.87 2.17 -5.30
CA LEU A 15 18.23 2.55 -6.68
C LEU A 15 18.35 1.33 -7.60
N ALA A 16 19.03 0.28 -7.14
CA ALA A 16 19.11 -0.99 -7.86
C ALA A 16 17.72 -1.61 -8.05
N ALA A 17 16.87 -1.56 -7.03
CA ALA A 17 15.48 -2.01 -7.10
C ALA A 17 14.68 -1.25 -8.18
N LYS A 18 14.77 0.10 -8.23
CA LYS A 18 14.11 0.90 -9.28
C LYS A 18 14.59 0.51 -10.68
N SER A 19 15.89 0.38 -10.88
CA SER A 19 16.46 -0.02 -12.18
C SER A 19 15.94 -1.39 -12.64
N ILE A 20 15.87 -2.37 -11.73
CA ILE A 20 15.37 -3.73 -11.98
C ILE A 20 13.84 -3.77 -12.18
N LEU A 21 13.08 -2.85 -11.58
CA LEU A 21 11.64 -2.73 -11.81
C LEU A 21 11.30 -2.20 -13.22
N LEU A 22 12.15 -1.32 -13.75
CA LEU A 22 12.05 -0.71 -15.09
C LEU A 22 12.63 -1.57 -16.22
N ASP A 23 13.47 -2.56 -15.89
CA ASP A 23 14.15 -3.40 -16.87
C ASP A 23 13.19 -4.35 -17.60
N ARG A 24 12.93 -4.03 -18.88
CA ARG A 24 12.04 -4.80 -19.77
C ARG A 24 12.62 -6.16 -20.20
N THR A 25 13.89 -6.45 -19.94
CA THR A 25 14.52 -7.77 -20.21
C THR A 25 14.25 -8.79 -19.10
N LEU A 26 13.75 -8.32 -17.95
CA LEU A 26 13.39 -9.14 -16.79
C LEU A 26 11.88 -9.32 -16.71
N TYR A 27 11.41 -10.56 -16.73
CA TYR A 27 9.97 -10.80 -16.64
C TYR A 27 9.50 -10.89 -15.18
N SER A 28 8.24 -10.47 -14.95
CA SER A 28 7.63 -10.56 -13.62
C SER A 28 7.25 -12.00 -13.29
N ARG A 29 7.69 -12.50 -12.13
CA ARG A 29 7.22 -13.78 -11.56
C ARG A 29 6.04 -13.62 -10.61
N GLN A 30 5.50 -12.41 -10.49
CA GLN A 30 4.36 -12.13 -9.62
C GLN A 30 3.11 -12.79 -10.19
N LYS A 31 2.81 -13.99 -9.71
CA LYS A 31 1.55 -14.66 -10.04
C LYS A 31 0.38 -13.77 -9.57
N PRO A 32 -0.63 -13.54 -10.41
CA PRO A 32 -1.94 -13.07 -9.96
C PRO A 32 -2.41 -13.84 -8.71
N ASN A 33 -3.22 -13.21 -7.86
CA ASN A 33 -3.82 -13.93 -6.74
C ASN A 33 -4.69 -15.07 -7.29
N ALA A 34 -4.17 -16.30 -7.27
CA ALA A 34 -4.70 -17.41 -8.06
C ALA A 34 -6.14 -17.79 -7.67
N TRP A 35 -6.54 -17.45 -6.45
CA TRP A 35 -7.91 -17.58 -5.98
C TRP A 35 -8.85 -16.57 -6.65
N MET A 36 -8.41 -15.34 -6.94
CA MET A 36 -9.22 -14.34 -7.67
C MET A 36 -9.41 -14.72 -9.15
N ILE A 37 -8.37 -15.25 -9.83
CA ILE A 37 -8.56 -15.82 -11.18
C ILE A 37 -9.62 -16.93 -11.12
N LYS A 38 -9.46 -17.89 -10.19
CA LYS A 38 -10.30 -19.09 -10.14
C LYS A 38 -11.76 -18.80 -9.76
N THR A 39 -12.00 -17.82 -8.89
CA THR A 39 -13.34 -17.55 -8.33
C THR A 39 -14.14 -16.53 -9.14
N VAL A 40 -13.49 -15.53 -9.75
CA VAL A 40 -14.16 -14.40 -10.41
C VAL A 40 -13.54 -14.01 -11.77
N LEU A 41 -12.68 -14.86 -12.34
CA LEU A 41 -12.00 -14.64 -13.64
C LEU A 41 -11.20 -13.33 -13.73
N ILE A 42 -10.77 -12.81 -12.58
CA ILE A 42 -10.02 -11.55 -12.48
C ILE A 42 -8.56 -11.77 -12.87
N ILE A 43 -8.12 -11.04 -13.89
CA ILE A 43 -6.73 -10.98 -14.34
C ILE A 43 -6.03 -9.84 -13.60
N ASN A 44 -4.78 -10.05 -13.20
CA ASN A 44 -4.02 -9.08 -12.42
C ASN A 44 -3.66 -7.84 -13.27
N PRO A 45 -3.97 -6.61 -12.85
CA PRO A 45 -3.79 -5.40 -13.68
C PRO A 45 -2.33 -4.97 -13.87
N PHE A 46 -1.34 -5.75 -13.42
CA PHE A 46 0.09 -5.43 -13.58
C PHE A 46 0.66 -5.88 -14.95
N THR A 47 -0.15 -6.27 -15.94
CA THR A 47 0.33 -6.98 -17.15
C THR A 47 -0.39 -6.69 -18.50
N VAL A 48 -1.10 -5.58 -18.71
CA VAL A 48 -1.94 -5.35 -19.93
C VAL A 48 -1.98 -3.83 -20.36
N SER A 49 -2.38 -3.44 -21.61
CA SER A 49 -2.23 -2.06 -22.21
C SER A 49 -3.41 -1.41 -23.07
N ASN A 50 -4.26 -0.48 -22.53
CA ASN A 50 -5.33 0.39 -23.12
C ASN A 50 -5.88 1.48 -22.12
N ASN A 51 -6.28 2.68 -22.58
CA ASN A 51 -6.54 3.91 -21.79
C ASN A 51 -8.02 4.20 -21.40
N GLU A 52 -9.02 3.74 -22.15
CA GLU A 52 -10.39 4.30 -22.08
C GLU A 52 -11.14 4.02 -20.75
N TYR A 53 -11.08 2.78 -20.24
CA TYR A 53 -11.77 2.35 -19.01
C TYR A 53 -11.27 3.04 -17.73
N ARG A 54 -10.04 3.58 -17.72
CA ARG A 54 -9.52 4.36 -16.58
C ARG A 54 -10.41 5.58 -16.31
N LYS A 55 -10.93 6.21 -17.36
CA LYS A 55 -11.82 7.38 -17.27
C LYS A 55 -13.16 7.01 -16.62
N GLU A 56 -13.72 5.86 -16.98
CA GLU A 56 -14.97 5.34 -16.43
C GLU A 56 -14.84 4.94 -14.94
N PHE A 57 -13.76 4.25 -14.58
CA PHE A 57 -13.48 3.92 -13.17
C PHE A 57 -13.29 5.18 -12.32
N VAL A 58 -12.50 6.14 -12.80
CA VAL A 58 -12.31 7.43 -12.11
C VAL A 58 -13.64 8.17 -11.99
N ALA A 59 -14.47 8.21 -13.03
CA ALA A 59 -15.79 8.86 -12.98
C ALA A 59 -16.73 8.18 -11.98
N SER A 60 -16.70 6.84 -11.88
CA SER A 60 -17.52 6.08 -10.93
C SER A 60 -17.08 6.29 -9.47
N VAL A 61 -15.77 6.26 -9.20
CA VAL A 61 -15.20 6.59 -7.88
C VAL A 61 -15.48 8.04 -7.52
N PHE A 62 -15.32 8.97 -8.47
CA PHE A 62 -15.62 10.39 -8.29
C PHE A 62 -17.10 10.62 -7.96
N LYS A 63 -18.02 9.96 -8.68
CA LYS A 63 -19.45 10.00 -8.40
C LYS A 63 -19.76 9.55 -6.97
N ILE A 64 -19.32 8.34 -6.60
CA ILE A 64 -19.54 7.77 -5.26
C ILE A 64 -18.99 8.71 -4.17
N LEU A 65 -17.80 9.28 -4.35
CA LEU A 65 -17.19 10.17 -3.36
C LEU A 65 -17.86 11.55 -3.32
N SER A 66 -18.40 12.04 -4.45
CA SER A 66 -19.21 13.27 -4.49
C SER A 66 -20.58 13.10 -3.83
N GLU A 67 -21.12 11.88 -3.79
CA GLU A 67 -22.35 11.53 -3.06
C GLU A 67 -22.08 11.35 -1.55
N LEU A 68 -20.84 11.04 -1.14
CA LEU A 68 -20.44 10.81 0.25
C LEU A 68 -19.89 12.05 0.99
N TYR A 69 -19.43 13.08 0.28
CA TYR A 69 -18.79 14.28 0.88
C TYR A 69 -19.46 15.60 0.48
N LYS A 70 -19.39 16.59 1.37
CA LYS A 70 -19.93 17.94 1.14
C LYS A 70 -19.11 18.75 0.12
N PRO A 71 -19.70 19.75 -0.57
CA PRO A 71 -19.07 20.45 -1.69
C PRO A 71 -17.69 21.09 -1.41
N ASP A 72 -17.46 21.61 -0.21
CA ASP A 72 -16.21 22.32 0.05
C ASP A 72 -15.01 21.38 0.26
N ASN A 73 -15.27 20.12 0.66
CA ASN A 73 -14.21 19.14 0.94
C ASN A 73 -13.64 18.50 -0.35
N TYR A 74 -14.35 18.54 -1.48
CA TYR A 74 -13.85 17.90 -2.71
C TYR A 74 -12.87 18.78 -3.53
N LYS A 75 -12.76 20.09 -3.25
CA LYS A 75 -11.86 20.97 -4.03
C LYS A 75 -10.37 20.65 -3.81
N CYS A 76 -9.94 20.51 -2.55
CA CYS A 76 -8.56 20.11 -2.25
C CYS A 76 -8.28 18.69 -2.76
N PHE A 77 -9.27 17.80 -2.64
CA PHE A 77 -9.27 16.46 -3.24
C PHE A 77 -9.05 16.48 -4.77
N VAL A 78 -9.61 17.43 -5.53
CA VAL A 78 -9.42 17.52 -7.00
C VAL A 78 -7.99 17.90 -7.38
N GLU A 79 -7.36 18.82 -6.65
CA GLU A 79 -5.92 19.12 -6.81
C GLU A 79 -5.06 17.91 -6.43
N ILE A 80 -5.50 17.16 -5.42
CA ILE A 80 -4.96 15.86 -5.01
C ILE A 80 -5.33 14.71 -5.99
N VAL A 81 -6.00 14.94 -7.11
CA VAL A 81 -6.21 13.93 -8.21
C VAL A 81 -5.29 14.11 -9.44
N GLY A 82 -4.63 15.27 -9.61
CA GLY A 82 -3.75 15.64 -10.75
C GLY A 82 -3.01 14.50 -11.50
N LEU A 83 -3.32 14.37 -12.79
CA LEU A 83 -2.94 13.26 -13.66
C LEU A 83 -1.52 13.42 -14.23
N SER A 84 -0.81 12.30 -14.40
CA SER A 84 0.34 12.22 -15.31
C SER A 84 0.23 10.98 -16.19
N ASP A 85 0.69 11.10 -17.43
CA ASP A 85 0.67 10.05 -18.45
C ASP A 85 1.57 8.89 -18.05
N LEU A 86 1.05 7.65 -18.17
CA LEU A 86 1.75 6.36 -18.21
C LEU A 86 0.71 5.24 -18.09
N ASP A 87 0.36 4.69 -19.25
CA ASP A 87 0.12 3.29 -19.63
C ASP A 87 -0.31 2.25 -18.55
N GLU A 88 -1.34 1.38 -18.70
CA GLU A 88 -2.53 1.46 -19.55
C GLU A 88 -3.69 0.45 -19.16
N GLU A 89 -3.81 -0.81 -19.68
CA GLU A 89 -5.10 -1.57 -19.73
C GLU A 89 -5.47 -2.22 -18.42
N ILE A 90 -6.77 -2.21 -18.18
CA ILE A 90 -7.45 -3.15 -17.33
C ILE A 90 -8.85 -3.45 -17.92
N GLY A 91 -9.04 -4.62 -18.54
CA GLY A 91 -10.26 -5.00 -19.27
C GLY A 91 -11.49 -5.36 -18.42
N ASN A 92 -11.41 -5.21 -17.10
CA ASN A 92 -12.52 -5.36 -16.17
C ASN A 92 -12.27 -4.47 -14.94
N ALA A 93 -13.21 -3.59 -14.58
CA ALA A 93 -13.07 -2.71 -13.42
C ALA A 93 -12.82 -3.47 -12.10
N LEU A 94 -13.31 -4.72 -11.97
CA LEU A 94 -13.02 -5.57 -10.81
C LEU A 94 -11.55 -5.97 -10.70
N ASN A 95 -10.80 -6.02 -11.80
CA ASN A 95 -9.35 -6.20 -11.77
C ASN A 95 -8.63 -5.00 -11.12
N ILE A 96 -9.25 -3.81 -11.05
CA ILE A 96 -8.77 -2.68 -10.23
C ILE A 96 -9.29 -2.85 -8.80
N VAL A 97 -10.61 -2.97 -8.67
CA VAL A 97 -11.32 -2.85 -7.39
C VAL A 97 -10.97 -3.97 -6.43
N ILE A 98 -10.92 -5.23 -6.86
CA ILE A 98 -10.73 -6.35 -5.92
C ILE A 98 -9.26 -6.50 -5.49
N PRO A 99 -8.24 -6.45 -6.39
CA PRO A 99 -6.84 -6.38 -5.97
C PRO A 99 -6.54 -5.09 -5.18
N GLY A 100 -7.14 -3.97 -5.56
CA GLY A 100 -7.14 -2.73 -4.78
C GLY A 100 -7.65 -2.99 -3.37
N TYR A 101 -8.87 -3.47 -3.21
CA TYR A 101 -9.48 -3.75 -1.91
C TYR A 101 -8.68 -4.79 -1.08
N GLU A 102 -8.25 -5.91 -1.67
CA GLU A 102 -7.46 -6.96 -0.98
C GLU A 102 -6.09 -6.47 -0.49
N THR A 103 -5.50 -5.52 -1.22
CA THR A 103 -4.21 -4.91 -0.86
C THR A 103 -4.41 -3.75 0.12
N MET A 104 -5.45 -2.95 -0.07
CA MET A 104 -5.70 -1.71 0.67
C MET A 104 -6.42 -1.92 2.00
N TRP A 105 -7.20 -3.00 2.21
CA TRP A 105 -7.73 -3.30 3.55
C TRP A 105 -6.59 -3.54 4.55
N ARG A 106 -5.47 -4.13 4.11
CA ARG A 106 -4.26 -4.29 4.95
C ARG A 106 -3.73 -2.92 5.37
N VAL A 107 -3.64 -1.98 4.45
CA VAL A 107 -3.17 -0.61 4.73
C VAL A 107 -4.13 0.11 5.68
N VAL A 108 -5.45 0.01 5.48
CA VAL A 108 -6.47 0.52 6.41
C VAL A 108 -6.28 -0.10 7.80
N PHE A 109 -6.23 -1.42 7.88
CA PHE A 109 -6.14 -2.19 9.11
C PHE A 109 -4.86 -1.88 9.90
N TYR A 110 -3.69 -1.97 9.27
CA TYR A 110 -2.41 -1.65 9.93
C TYR A 110 -2.34 -0.17 10.36
N THR A 111 -2.89 0.77 9.57
CA THR A 111 -2.96 2.18 10.01
C THR A 111 -3.88 2.34 11.22
N LEU A 112 -5.05 1.70 11.24
CA LEU A 112 -5.95 1.73 12.39
C LEU A 112 -5.30 1.13 13.65
N LEU A 113 -4.57 0.01 13.52
CA LEU A 113 -3.83 -0.57 14.64
C LEU A 113 -2.73 0.35 15.19
N GLU A 114 -2.04 1.11 14.33
CA GLU A 114 -1.01 2.07 14.75
C GLU A 114 -1.60 3.35 15.35
N LEU A 115 -2.79 3.77 14.91
CA LEU A 115 -3.52 4.88 15.51
C LEU A 115 -4.12 4.48 16.87
N ILE A 116 -4.74 3.31 17.00
CA ILE A 116 -5.33 2.84 18.28
C ILE A 116 -4.27 2.68 19.37
N ARG A 117 -3.04 2.29 19.00
CA ARG A 117 -1.86 2.31 19.89
C ARG A 117 -1.42 3.70 20.34
N ARG A 118 -1.77 4.76 19.60
CA ARG A 118 -1.33 6.14 19.80
C ARG A 118 -2.53 7.03 20.09
N PRO A 119 -3.16 6.91 21.27
CA PRO A 119 -4.43 7.58 21.58
C PRO A 119 -4.38 9.11 21.42
N ILE A 120 -3.21 9.74 21.62
CA ILE A 120 -3.02 11.18 21.39
C ILE A 120 -3.22 11.50 19.89
N LEU A 121 -2.49 10.81 19.01
CA LEU A 121 -2.57 10.99 17.56
C LEU A 121 -3.95 10.56 17.01
N PHE A 122 -4.54 9.49 17.56
CA PHE A 122 -5.90 9.07 17.23
C PHE A 122 -6.91 10.19 17.50
N ASN A 123 -6.85 10.79 18.70
CA ASN A 123 -7.77 11.86 19.10
C ASN A 123 -7.52 13.17 18.33
N GLU A 124 -6.26 13.51 18.02
CA GLU A 124 -5.90 14.63 17.13
C GLU A 124 -6.57 14.47 15.75
N LEU A 125 -6.34 13.33 15.10
CA LEU A 125 -6.85 13.05 13.75
C LEU A 125 -8.37 12.86 13.71
N ARG A 126 -8.97 12.33 14.79
CA ARG A 126 -10.42 12.21 14.95
C ARG A 126 -11.11 13.57 14.96
N ASN A 127 -10.53 14.52 15.69
CA ASN A 127 -11.09 15.87 15.86
C ASN A 127 -10.80 16.80 14.66
N SER A 128 -9.95 16.35 13.73
CA SER A 128 -9.71 17.04 12.45
C SER A 128 -10.90 16.91 11.50
N THR A 129 -11.20 18.01 10.79
CA THR A 129 -12.09 18.01 9.63
C THR A 129 -11.38 17.63 8.31
N SER A 130 -10.04 17.71 8.25
CA SER A 130 -9.26 17.33 7.07
C SER A 130 -8.74 15.90 7.18
N VAL A 131 -9.10 15.08 6.17
CA VAL A 131 -8.59 13.73 5.95
C VAL A 131 -7.15 13.71 5.40
N GLU A 132 -6.58 14.85 5.01
CA GLU A 132 -5.21 14.94 4.52
C GLU A 132 -4.18 14.68 5.64
N LEU A 133 -4.53 14.98 6.89
CA LEU A 133 -3.69 14.68 8.05
C LEU A 133 -3.48 13.16 8.26
N LEU A 134 -4.31 12.31 7.64
CA LEU A 134 -4.12 10.86 7.61
C LEU A 134 -3.14 10.40 6.52
N ILE A 135 -2.81 11.23 5.52
CA ILE A 135 -1.90 10.86 4.42
C ILE A 135 -0.50 10.48 4.94
N PRO A 136 0.14 11.22 5.87
CA PRO A 136 1.41 10.83 6.45
C PRO A 136 1.35 9.48 7.19
N CYS A 137 0.24 9.21 7.89
CA CYS A 137 0.00 7.93 8.55
C CYS A 137 -0.11 6.77 7.55
N VAL A 138 -0.87 6.94 6.46
CA VAL A 138 -1.01 5.92 5.40
C VAL A 138 0.33 5.69 4.68
N LYS A 139 1.11 6.74 4.41
CA LYS A 139 2.46 6.63 3.83
C LYS A 139 3.42 5.84 4.74
N GLU A 140 3.41 6.12 6.04
CA GLU A 140 4.24 5.40 7.01
C GLU A 140 3.80 3.93 7.18
N THR A 141 2.50 3.65 7.17
CA THR A 141 1.98 2.27 7.09
C THR A 141 2.47 1.56 5.84
N LEU A 142 2.41 2.20 4.67
CA LEU A 142 2.91 1.61 3.41
C LEU A 142 4.43 1.40 3.43
N ARG A 143 5.18 2.21 4.19
CA ARG A 143 6.61 2.00 4.43
C ARG A 143 6.85 0.78 5.31
N LEU A 144 6.32 0.75 6.53
CA LEU A 144 6.60 -0.30 7.52
C LEU A 144 5.93 -1.64 7.22
N TYR A 145 4.73 -1.58 6.65
CA TYR A 145 3.82 -2.71 6.45
C TYR A 145 3.46 -2.85 4.96
N PRO A 146 4.44 -2.93 4.04
CA PRO A 146 4.18 -2.96 2.62
C PRO A 146 3.37 -4.21 2.27
N PRO A 147 2.18 -4.09 1.64
CA PRO A 147 1.37 -5.25 1.28
C PRO A 147 2.11 -6.26 0.40
N THR A 148 3.01 -5.76 -0.45
CA THR A 148 3.99 -6.56 -1.22
C THR A 148 5.38 -6.44 -0.59
N LYS A 149 5.73 -7.36 0.31
CA LYS A 149 7.06 -7.38 0.98
C LYS A 149 8.22 -7.65 0.03
N SER A 150 8.00 -8.36 -1.06
CA SER A 150 9.05 -8.68 -2.02
C SER A 150 8.50 -8.85 -3.42
N ILE A 151 9.27 -8.43 -4.42
CA ILE A 151 8.92 -8.51 -5.83
C ILE A 151 9.93 -9.42 -6.51
N TYR A 152 9.43 -10.39 -7.28
CA TYR A 152 10.25 -11.37 -7.96
C TYR A 152 10.33 -11.08 -9.47
N ARG A 153 11.56 -11.08 -9.98
CA ARG A 153 11.91 -10.96 -11.40
C ARG A 153 12.77 -12.16 -11.79
N GLN A 154 12.85 -12.45 -13.08
CA GLN A 154 13.79 -13.44 -13.59
C GLN A 154 14.32 -13.03 -14.96
N ASN A 155 15.61 -13.24 -15.17
CA ASN A 155 16.25 -13.00 -16.45
C ASN A 155 15.88 -14.15 -17.41
N ILE A 156 15.37 -13.80 -18.60
CA ILE A 156 14.87 -14.77 -19.58
C ILE A 156 16.01 -15.63 -20.16
N GLN A 157 17.20 -15.06 -20.34
CA GLN A 157 18.34 -15.71 -20.99
C GLN A 157 19.14 -16.60 -20.05
N SER A 158 19.43 -16.12 -18.84
CA SER A 158 20.24 -16.86 -17.85
C SER A 158 19.42 -17.68 -16.85
N GLY A 159 18.11 -17.46 -16.78
CA GLY A 159 17.25 -18.05 -15.75
C GLY A 159 17.50 -17.52 -14.33
N GLN A 160 18.38 -16.52 -14.14
CA GLN A 160 18.71 -15.98 -12.83
C GLN A 160 17.46 -15.37 -12.17
N GLU A 161 17.09 -15.88 -10.99
CA GLU A 161 16.01 -15.33 -10.17
C GLU A 161 16.50 -14.12 -9.35
N ILE A 162 15.67 -13.09 -9.27
CA ILE A 162 15.95 -11.85 -8.54
C ILE A 162 14.78 -11.56 -7.60
N ARG A 163 15.09 -11.28 -6.33
CA ARG A 163 14.13 -10.87 -5.29
C ARG A 163 14.47 -9.46 -4.82
N ILE A 164 13.61 -8.50 -5.15
CA ILE A 164 13.63 -7.17 -4.53
C ILE A 164 12.95 -7.29 -3.16
N ALA A 165 13.68 -7.02 -2.08
CA ALA A 165 13.17 -7.07 -0.71
C ALA A 165 12.65 -5.70 -0.28
N ILE A 166 11.45 -5.33 -0.75
CA ILE A 166 10.78 -4.06 -0.45
C ILE A 166 10.72 -3.77 1.06
N ASP A 167 10.41 -4.78 1.86
CA ASP A 167 10.33 -4.64 3.32
C ASP A 167 11.70 -4.46 3.99
N GLN A 168 12.81 -4.79 3.33
CA GLN A 168 14.16 -4.47 3.80
C GLN A 168 14.59 -3.07 3.34
N ILE A 169 14.36 -2.72 2.07
CA ILE A 169 14.58 -1.37 1.50
C ILE A 169 13.85 -0.31 2.34
N HIS A 170 12.60 -0.56 2.71
CA HIS A 170 11.78 0.37 3.49
C HIS A 170 12.23 0.56 4.95
N ARG A 171 13.06 -0.34 5.48
CA ARG A 171 13.53 -0.36 6.88
C ARG A 171 15.06 -0.29 6.98
N ASP A 172 15.72 0.14 5.91
CA ASP A 172 17.16 0.40 5.89
C ASP A 172 17.50 1.54 6.86
N ILE A 173 18.29 1.23 7.89
CA ILE A 173 18.65 2.19 8.96
C ILE A 173 19.55 3.32 8.43
N GLY A 174 20.33 3.07 7.37
CA GLY A 174 21.17 4.09 6.73
C GLY A 174 20.37 5.16 6.00
N VAL A 175 19.16 4.83 5.51
CA VAL A 175 18.28 5.76 4.79
C VAL A 175 17.13 6.31 5.64
N TRP A 176 16.60 5.49 6.56
CA TRP A 176 15.45 5.85 7.40
C TRP A 176 15.81 6.24 8.84
N GLY A 177 17.08 6.10 9.23
CA GLY A 177 17.56 6.43 10.57
C GLY A 177 17.35 5.31 11.60
N LEU A 178 17.73 5.56 12.85
CA LEU A 178 17.65 4.57 13.94
C LEU A 178 16.21 4.13 14.26
N ASP A 179 15.23 5.01 14.00
CA ASP A 179 13.79 4.76 14.14
C ASP A 179 13.17 4.12 12.88
N ALA A 180 13.97 3.52 11.98
CA ALA A 180 13.50 2.87 10.75
C ALA A 180 12.42 1.79 10.99
N ASN A 181 12.41 1.16 12.17
CA ASN A 181 11.42 0.16 12.57
C ASN A 181 10.28 0.72 13.45
N THR A 182 10.18 2.04 13.59
CA THR A 182 9.18 2.73 14.41
C THR A 182 8.20 3.47 13.51
N PHE A 183 6.90 3.40 13.81
CA PHE A 183 5.87 4.17 13.12
C PHE A 183 5.97 5.65 13.49
N ASN A 184 6.50 6.43 12.55
CA ASN A 184 6.73 7.86 12.65
C ASN A 184 6.11 8.57 11.41
N PRO A 185 4.85 9.02 11.49
CA PRO A 185 4.17 9.67 10.36
C PRO A 185 4.79 11.03 10.00
N ASP A 186 5.53 11.67 10.91
CA ASP A 186 6.10 13.00 10.70
C ASP A 186 7.16 13.01 9.58
N ARG A 187 7.77 11.85 9.29
CA ARG A 187 8.61 11.60 8.11
C ARG A 187 8.00 12.07 6.80
N PHE A 188 6.67 12.03 6.70
CA PHE A 188 5.91 12.38 5.49
C PHE A 188 5.12 13.69 5.62
N LYS A 189 5.29 14.44 6.72
CA LYS A 189 4.84 15.84 6.83
C LYS A 189 5.80 16.79 6.10
N ALA A 190 7.07 16.43 6.00
CA ALA A 190 8.09 17.12 5.21
C ALA A 190 8.41 16.37 3.90
N ASP A 191 9.18 17.03 3.04
CA ASP A 191 9.69 16.43 1.81
C ASP A 191 10.78 15.39 2.13
N LEU A 192 10.64 14.18 1.57
CA LEU A 192 11.66 13.13 1.71
C LEU A 192 12.99 13.55 1.07
N THR A 193 14.10 13.12 1.67
CA THR A 193 15.44 13.25 1.09
C THR A 193 15.54 12.50 -0.26
N PRO A 194 16.51 12.82 -1.13
CA PRO A 194 16.70 12.11 -2.39
C PRO A 194 16.84 10.58 -2.22
N ASP A 195 17.55 10.13 -1.18
CA ASP A 195 17.70 8.70 -0.89
C ASP A 195 16.40 8.07 -0.38
N GLN A 196 15.68 8.74 0.53
CA GLN A 196 14.36 8.25 0.95
C GLN A 196 13.35 8.20 -0.21
N LYS A 197 13.41 9.14 -1.17
CA LYS A 197 12.64 9.09 -2.43
C LYS A 197 13.04 7.90 -3.33
N ASN A 198 14.23 7.33 -3.13
CA ASN A 198 14.70 6.12 -3.81
C ASN A 198 14.38 4.82 -3.07
N TYR A 199 14.22 4.88 -1.73
CA TYR A 199 13.92 3.73 -0.89
C TYR A 199 12.43 3.64 -0.49
N TYR A 200 11.61 4.64 -0.79
CA TYR A 200 10.15 4.56 -0.66
C TYR A 200 9.52 3.97 -1.93
N LEU A 201 9.27 2.66 -1.92
CA LEU A 201 8.72 1.86 -3.02
C LEU A 201 7.37 1.19 -2.65
N PRO A 202 6.40 1.92 -2.04
CA PRO A 202 5.15 1.36 -1.49
C PRO A 202 4.28 0.64 -2.52
N PHE A 203 4.44 1.01 -3.79
CA PHE A 203 3.65 0.55 -4.91
C PHE A 203 4.51 -0.04 -6.03
N ALA A 204 5.76 -0.41 -5.72
CA ALA A 204 6.78 -0.67 -6.74
C ALA A 204 6.89 0.52 -7.70
N ASP A 205 6.97 0.25 -9.01
CA ASP A 205 6.79 1.25 -10.05
C ASP A 205 5.37 1.17 -10.66
N ILE A 206 5.07 0.12 -11.44
CA ILE A 206 3.85 0.02 -12.27
C ILE A 206 2.60 -0.44 -11.48
N CYS A 207 2.18 0.26 -10.44
CA CYS A 207 0.92 -0.05 -9.73
C CYS A 207 -0.20 0.93 -10.11
N PRO A 208 -1.36 0.44 -10.60
CA PRO A 208 -2.51 1.30 -10.90
C PRO A 208 -2.99 2.13 -9.70
N ALA A 209 -2.89 1.58 -8.49
CA ALA A 209 -3.31 2.24 -7.25
C ALA A 209 -2.33 3.32 -6.74
N ARG A 210 -1.10 3.41 -7.29
CA ARG A 210 -0.08 4.38 -6.85
C ARG A 210 -0.54 5.83 -6.98
N HIS A 211 -1.35 6.07 -8.00
CA HIS A 211 -1.84 7.39 -8.39
C HIS A 211 -3.07 7.76 -7.58
N ARG A 212 -2.82 8.18 -6.34
CA ARG A 212 -3.75 8.88 -5.44
C ARG A 212 -4.93 8.01 -4.91
N TYR A 213 -5.41 7.00 -5.64
CA TYR A 213 -6.45 6.04 -5.21
C TYR A 213 -6.12 5.34 -3.89
N ALA A 214 -4.91 4.77 -3.75
CA ALA A 214 -4.54 4.06 -2.53
C ALA A 214 -4.60 4.94 -1.29
N TYR A 215 -4.00 6.14 -1.36
CA TYR A 215 -4.06 7.11 -0.27
C TYR A 215 -5.50 7.51 0.04
N LEU A 216 -6.26 7.89 -0.99
CA LEU A 216 -7.63 8.36 -0.86
C LEU A 216 -8.58 7.31 -0.26
N PHE A 217 -8.53 6.07 -0.76
CA PHE A 217 -9.33 4.97 -0.22
C PHE A 217 -9.02 4.76 1.26
N SER A 218 -7.73 4.69 1.61
CA SER A 218 -7.32 4.49 3.01
C SER A 218 -7.73 5.66 3.89
N THR A 219 -7.42 6.91 3.55
CA THR A 219 -7.77 8.07 4.40
C THR A 219 -9.28 8.26 4.53
N THR A 220 -10.06 7.98 3.49
CA THR A 220 -11.54 8.02 3.53
C THR A 220 -12.10 6.99 4.51
N VAL A 221 -11.69 5.72 4.39
CA VAL A 221 -12.17 4.64 5.25
C VAL A 221 -11.71 4.84 6.70
N ILE A 222 -10.43 5.16 6.91
CA ILE A 222 -9.87 5.42 8.24
C ILE A 222 -10.55 6.63 8.88
N GLY A 223 -10.65 7.76 8.18
CA GLY A 223 -11.26 9.00 8.67
C GLY A 223 -12.73 8.79 9.08
N THR A 224 -13.51 8.12 8.22
CA THR A 224 -14.90 7.77 8.53
C THR A 224 -15.02 6.87 9.75
N PHE A 225 -14.11 5.89 9.90
CA PHE A 225 -14.10 4.96 11.02
C PHE A 225 -13.74 5.66 12.34
N ILE A 226 -12.63 6.42 12.39
CA ILE A 226 -12.19 7.10 13.62
C ILE A 226 -13.18 8.19 14.06
N GLN A 227 -13.90 8.82 13.14
CA GLN A 227 -14.95 9.79 13.49
C GLN A 227 -16.19 9.11 14.09
N LYS A 228 -16.63 7.97 13.53
CA LYS A 228 -17.89 7.29 13.92
C LYS A 228 -17.76 6.33 15.10
N CYS A 229 -16.60 5.73 15.34
CA CYS A 229 -16.42 4.71 16.37
C CYS A 229 -15.89 5.35 17.66
N ASN A 230 -16.74 5.51 18.68
CA ASN A 230 -16.40 6.28 19.89
C ASN A 230 -15.37 5.57 20.78
N ASN A 231 -15.67 4.38 21.27
CA ASN A 231 -14.74 3.57 22.05
C ASN A 231 -14.44 2.27 21.30
N ILE A 232 -13.29 2.20 20.65
CA ILE A 232 -12.79 0.98 20.02
C ILE A 232 -11.92 0.26 21.04
N GLN A 233 -12.38 -0.92 21.49
CA GLN A 233 -11.54 -1.83 22.27
C GLN A 233 -11.14 -3.00 21.37
N ILE A 234 -9.84 -3.31 21.39
CA ILE A 234 -9.29 -4.47 20.70
C ILE A 234 -8.93 -5.52 21.74
N HIS A 235 -9.58 -6.67 21.65
CA HIS A 235 -9.21 -7.86 22.40
C HIS A 235 -8.44 -8.76 21.44
N CYS A 236 -7.17 -9.05 21.73
CA CYS A 236 -6.36 -9.98 20.94
C CYS A 236 -5.93 -11.12 21.85
N GLY A 237 -6.23 -12.36 21.48
CA GLY A 237 -6.10 -13.52 22.36
C GLY A 237 -4.66 -13.80 22.79
N CYS A 238 -3.76 -14.03 21.82
CA CYS A 238 -2.38 -14.44 22.10
C CYS A 238 -1.29 -13.45 21.65
N LEU A 239 -1.66 -12.38 20.95
CA LEU A 239 -0.75 -11.38 20.40
C LEU A 239 -1.08 -9.98 20.96
N PRO A 240 -0.52 -9.59 22.12
CA PRO A 240 -0.75 -8.25 22.66
C PRO A 240 -0.26 -7.18 21.68
N LEU A 241 -0.95 -6.03 21.68
CA LEU A 241 -0.59 -4.92 20.80
C LEU A 241 0.67 -4.19 21.31
N THR A 242 1.85 -4.75 21.04
CA THR A 242 3.16 -4.19 21.45
C THR A 242 3.52 -2.88 20.75
N GLU A 243 4.42 -2.10 21.37
CA GLU A 243 5.13 -0.95 20.76
C GLU A 243 6.02 -1.34 19.57
N TYR A 244 6.43 -2.61 19.47
CA TYR A 244 7.20 -3.14 18.35
C TYR A 244 6.34 -3.36 17.09
N LEU A 245 7.01 -3.49 15.94
CA LEU A 245 6.41 -3.70 14.61
C LEU A 245 5.28 -4.74 14.61
N LEU A 246 4.19 -4.40 13.93
CA LEU A 246 3.05 -5.28 13.73
C LEU A 246 3.44 -6.56 12.96
N ILE A 247 2.95 -7.71 13.45
CA ILE A 247 3.21 -9.00 12.82
C ILE A 247 2.52 -9.06 11.44
N LEU A 248 3.32 -9.09 10.38
CA LEU A 248 2.85 -9.09 8.99
C LEU A 248 2.44 -10.48 8.47
N GLY A 249 1.72 -11.27 9.26
CA GLY A 249 1.23 -12.60 8.88
C GLY A 249 -0.03 -12.53 8.01
N ARG A 250 -0.32 -13.59 7.24
CA ARG A 250 -1.64 -13.71 6.56
C ARG A 250 -2.77 -13.94 7.59
N ASN A 251 -2.47 -14.69 8.64
CA ASN A 251 -3.38 -15.02 9.74
C ASN A 251 -2.97 -14.28 11.03
N ALA A 252 -2.14 -13.24 10.93
CA ALA A 252 -1.89 -12.39 12.09
C ALA A 252 -3.20 -11.68 12.46
N TYR A 253 -3.54 -11.66 13.74
CA TYR A 253 -4.77 -11.06 14.25
C TYR A 253 -6.05 -11.74 13.74
N SER A 254 -5.99 -13.01 13.32
CA SER A 254 -7.22 -13.78 13.00
C SER A 254 -8.04 -14.14 14.25
N ASP A 255 -7.44 -14.00 15.43
CA ASP A 255 -8.02 -14.10 16.78
C ASP A 255 -8.36 -12.73 17.38
N MET A 256 -8.34 -11.66 16.58
CA MET A 256 -8.64 -10.30 17.04
C MET A 256 -10.14 -10.04 17.03
N GLU A 257 -10.68 -9.69 18.19
CA GLU A 257 -12.03 -9.21 18.38
C GLU A 257 -12.02 -7.69 18.55
N VAL A 258 -12.90 -7.01 17.83
CA VAL A 258 -13.06 -5.55 17.90
C VAL A 258 -14.46 -5.24 18.41
N THR A 259 -14.54 -4.66 19.60
CA THR A 259 -15.79 -4.15 20.17
C THR A 259 -15.85 -2.63 20.01
N VAL A 260 -17.00 -2.12 19.56
CA VAL A 260 -17.24 -0.68 19.38
C VAL A 260 -18.49 -0.29 20.17
N SER A 261 -18.35 0.71 21.04
CA SER A 261 -19.44 1.32 21.82
C SER A 261 -19.37 2.85 21.78
#